data_AF-A0A1S3H728-F1
#
_entry.id   AF-A0A1S3H728-F1
#
_cell.length_a   1.000
_cell.length_b   1.000
_cell.length_c   1.000
_cell.angle_alpha   90.00
_cell.angle_beta   90.00
_cell.angle_gamma   90.00
#
_symmetry.space_group_name_H-M   'P 1'
#
loop_
_entity.id
_entity.type
_entity.pdbx_description
1 polymer ?
#
loop_
_entity_poly.entity_id
_entity_poly.type
_entity_poly.pdbx_seq_one_letter_code
_entity_poly.pdbx_strand_id
1 'polypeptide(L)'
;MGSVWFAVVSVLVLVQLSFADKNRCMDKWHNVYVIYPGSQCGQFVQWAISNPSGRVLSCPHGMRFNVVQCHCDLAANVKCPASKSPVDCSDLAPAGIKVSGIYNFTVGTCKMGAYCDMKEPGHEWLLIQKRETSIQKPLDFYEGMRSYVEGFGQLGFEFWWGLDNMYQLTNPKKNSRKYELRVDLKDFNGHSGFGVFTDFSISSASDGYKLYLGSLKEGNVGKMLGRLMDQFLRLILIIIIITIIIIIIKITVITADISKGNIGKITKG
;
A
#
# COMPACT_ATOMS: atom_id res chain seq x y z
N MET A 1 -27.16 -4.81 -17.32
CA MET A 1 -26.29 -4.09 -16.38
C MET A 1 -25.51 -5.13 -15.59
N GLY A 2 -24.29 -5.43 -16.02
CA GLY A 2 -23.40 -6.41 -15.40
C GLY A 2 -22.00 -5.79 -15.33
N SER A 3 -21.66 -5.37 -14.13
CA SER A 3 -20.41 -4.82 -13.60
C SER A 3 -19.13 -5.09 -14.40
N VAL A 4 -18.51 -4.01 -14.91
CA VAL A 4 -17.15 -3.95 -15.51
C VAL A 4 -16.05 -3.88 -14.43
N TRP A 5 -16.41 -4.14 -13.18
CA TRP A 5 -15.45 -4.32 -12.10
C TRP A 5 -14.92 -5.75 -12.20
N PHE A 6 -13.64 -5.99 -11.91
CA PHE A 6 -12.95 -7.29 -11.84
C PHE A 6 -11.92 -7.55 -12.95
N ALA A 7 -10.76 -6.89 -12.83
CA ALA A 7 -9.50 -7.50 -13.27
C ALA A 7 -8.44 -7.57 -12.15
N VAL A 8 -8.77 -7.09 -10.94
CA VAL A 8 -7.90 -7.17 -9.78
C VAL A 8 -8.68 -7.79 -8.61
N VAL A 9 -8.16 -8.91 -8.09
CA VAL A 9 -8.69 -9.70 -6.97
C VAL A 9 -8.21 -9.16 -5.64
N SER A 10 -6.98 -8.64 -5.61
CA SER A 10 -6.43 -7.95 -4.45
C SER A 10 -5.59 -6.75 -4.85
N VAL A 11 -5.84 -5.63 -4.17
CA VAL A 11 -5.00 -4.44 -4.20
C VAL A 11 -4.49 -4.27 -2.77
N LEU A 12 -3.19 -4.35 -2.60
CA LEU A 12 -2.53 -4.02 -1.36
C LEU A 12 -1.73 -2.75 -1.59
N VAL A 13 -2.10 -1.69 -0.90
CA VAL A 13 -1.34 -0.45 -0.96
C VAL A 13 -0.63 -0.29 0.36
N LEU A 14 0.70 -0.21 0.28
CA LEU A 14 1.58 -0.20 1.41
C LEU A 14 2.44 1.04 1.40
N VAL A 15 2.77 1.52 2.60
CA VAL A 15 3.59 2.69 2.82
C VAL A 15 4.73 2.32 3.76
N GLN A 16 5.96 2.61 3.38
CA GLN A 16 7.13 2.44 4.23
C GLN A 16 7.99 3.68 4.24
N LEU A 17 8.83 3.81 5.28
CA LEU A 17 9.87 4.82 5.32
C LEU A 17 10.86 4.64 4.16
N SER A 18 11.19 5.73 3.47
CA SER A 18 12.20 5.70 2.40
C SER A 18 13.53 5.17 2.93
N PHE A 19 14.23 4.41 2.09
CA PHE A 19 15.54 3.84 2.39
C PHE A 19 16.56 4.90 2.88
N ALA A 20 16.42 6.15 2.42
CA ALA A 20 17.30 7.26 2.82
C ALA A 20 17.09 7.75 4.26
N ASP A 21 15.91 7.53 4.85
CA ASP A 21 15.53 8.08 6.17
C ASP A 21 15.51 7.02 7.29
N LYS A 22 15.72 5.74 6.96
CA LYS A 22 15.84 4.68 7.99
C LYS A 22 17.02 5.09 8.91
N ASN A 23 16.75 5.30 10.21
CA ASN A 23 17.72 5.60 11.28
C ASN A 23 18.75 4.48 11.45
N ARG A 24 19.54 4.27 10.41
CA ARG A 24 20.45 3.16 10.27
C ARG A 24 21.72 3.63 9.61
N CYS A 25 22.77 2.86 9.82
CA CYS A 25 24.04 3.07 9.18
C CYS A 25 24.65 1.72 8.82
N MET A 26 25.64 1.75 7.94
CA MET A 26 26.34 0.56 7.49
C MET A 26 27.83 0.74 7.77
N ASP A 27 28.45 -0.28 8.37
CA ASP A 27 29.90 -0.27 8.54
C ASP A 27 30.63 -0.69 7.24
N LYS A 28 31.97 -0.60 7.27
CA LYS A 28 32.85 -1.01 6.16
C LYS A 28 32.76 -2.51 5.79
N TRP A 29 32.09 -3.31 6.61
CA TRP A 29 31.89 -4.75 6.42
C TRP A 29 30.45 -5.08 5.98
N HIS A 30 29.66 -4.07 5.63
CA HIS A 30 28.25 -4.20 5.22
C HIS A 30 27.31 -4.69 6.34
N ASN A 31 27.67 -4.54 7.62
CA ASN A 31 26.71 -4.73 8.70
C ASN A 31 25.84 -3.49 8.85
N VAL A 32 24.53 -3.69 8.96
CA VAL A 32 23.53 -2.64 9.12
C VAL A 32 23.19 -2.49 10.60
N TYR A 33 23.25 -1.26 11.13
CA TYR A 33 22.92 -0.96 12.52
C TYR A 33 21.71 -0.04 12.58
N VAL A 34 20.77 -0.29 13.50
CA VAL A 34 19.55 0.51 13.67
C VAL A 34 19.38 0.85 15.16
N ILE A 35 19.01 2.08 15.50
CA ILE A 35 18.70 2.44 16.90
C ILE A 35 17.50 1.61 17.40
N TYR A 36 17.61 1.02 18.60
CA TYR A 36 16.50 0.33 19.26
C TYR A 36 15.53 1.39 19.83
N PRO A 37 14.26 1.42 19.39
CA PRO A 37 13.27 2.39 19.83
C PRO A 37 13.03 2.35 21.34
N GLY A 38 12.68 3.49 21.94
CA GLY A 38 12.39 3.58 23.38
C GLY A 38 13.61 3.58 24.32
N SER A 39 14.81 3.24 23.85
CA SER A 39 16.03 3.12 24.66
C SER A 39 16.84 4.42 24.86
N GLN A 40 16.33 5.57 24.40
CA GLN A 40 17.12 6.82 24.27
C GLN A 40 18.46 6.62 23.54
N CYS A 41 18.47 5.75 22.52
CA CYS A 41 19.65 5.27 21.78
C CYS A 41 20.76 4.65 22.63
N GLY A 42 20.48 4.23 23.86
CA GLY A 42 21.41 3.38 24.61
C GLY A 42 21.50 1.97 24.02
N GLN A 43 20.51 1.55 23.22
CA GLN A 43 20.47 0.25 22.58
C GLN A 43 20.33 0.38 21.07
N PHE A 44 20.90 -0.57 20.34
CA PHE A 44 20.87 -0.65 18.88
C PHE A 44 20.88 -2.11 18.43
N VAL A 45 20.33 -2.38 17.25
CA VAL A 45 20.33 -3.71 16.65
C VAL A 45 21.40 -3.75 15.57
N GLN A 46 22.27 -4.75 15.63
CA GLN A 46 23.19 -5.07 14.53
C GLN A 46 22.60 -6.18 13.67
N TRP A 47 22.58 -5.95 12.37
CA TRP A 47 22.16 -6.88 11.34
C TRP A 47 23.31 -7.19 10.41
N ALA A 48 23.69 -8.45 10.32
CA ALA A 48 24.58 -8.91 9.26
C ALA A 48 23.71 -9.33 8.07
N ILE A 49 24.12 -9.00 6.84
CA ILE A 49 23.44 -9.48 5.62
C ILE A 49 23.32 -11.02 5.61
N SER A 50 24.22 -11.71 6.31
CA SER A 50 24.24 -13.16 6.48
C SER A 50 23.44 -13.72 7.66
N ASN A 51 22.90 -12.88 8.57
CA ASN A 51 22.14 -13.35 9.74
C ASN A 51 20.96 -12.41 10.08
N PRO A 52 19.73 -12.74 9.64
CA PRO A 52 18.57 -11.89 9.76
C PRO A 52 17.95 -11.83 11.17
N SER A 53 18.54 -12.50 12.17
CA SER A 53 17.92 -12.55 13.51
C SER A 53 18.11 -11.28 14.34
N GLY A 54 19.16 -10.48 14.07
CA GLY A 54 19.43 -9.17 14.67
C GLY A 54 19.63 -9.21 16.19
N ARG A 55 20.84 -8.93 16.69
CA ARG A 55 21.10 -8.89 18.14
C ARG A 55 20.91 -7.47 18.67
N VAL A 56 20.14 -7.31 19.75
CA VAL A 56 20.10 -6.06 20.51
C VAL A 56 21.41 -5.92 21.28
N LEU A 57 22.13 -4.84 21.03
CA LEU A 57 23.38 -4.44 21.66
C LEU A 57 23.14 -3.16 22.46
N SER A 58 23.95 -2.94 23.49
CA SER A 58 23.89 -1.73 24.32
C SER A 58 25.20 -0.98 24.22
N CYS A 59 25.13 0.34 24.16
CA CYS A 59 26.30 1.20 24.33
C CYS A 59 26.79 1.16 25.79
N PRO A 60 28.08 1.46 26.02
CA PRO A 60 28.60 1.68 27.37
C PRO A 60 27.79 2.73 28.14
N HIS A 61 27.83 2.67 29.47
CA HIS A 61 27.04 3.54 30.33
C HIS A 61 27.27 5.03 30.01
N GLY A 62 26.19 5.78 29.77
CA GLY A 62 26.26 7.22 29.43
C GLY A 62 26.52 7.53 27.95
N MET A 63 26.77 6.52 27.11
CA MET A 63 26.92 6.69 25.66
C MET A 63 25.63 6.36 24.90
N ARG A 64 25.53 6.85 23.67
CA ARG A 64 24.39 6.67 22.76
C ARG A 64 24.88 6.25 21.39
N PHE A 65 24.09 5.44 20.67
CA PHE A 65 24.46 5.00 19.34
C PHE A 65 24.29 6.13 18.31
N ASN A 66 25.41 6.52 17.68
CA ASN A 66 25.46 7.55 16.65
C ASN A 66 25.21 6.93 15.27
N VAL A 67 24.03 7.17 14.69
CA VAL A 67 23.68 6.66 13.34
C VAL A 67 24.40 7.36 12.20
N VAL A 68 25.05 8.51 12.44
CA VAL A 68 25.86 9.16 11.39
C VAL A 68 27.23 8.50 11.31
N GLN A 69 27.81 8.18 12.46
CA GLN A 69 29.17 7.64 12.54
C GLN A 69 29.23 6.13 12.80
N CYS A 70 28.08 5.48 12.98
CA CYS A 70 27.94 4.04 13.13
C CYS A 70 28.69 3.41 14.31
N HIS A 71 28.76 4.14 15.44
CA HIS A 71 29.35 3.67 16.69
C HIS A 71 28.72 4.36 17.92
N CYS A 72 29.02 3.88 19.11
CA CYS A 72 28.60 4.55 20.35
C CYS A 72 29.42 5.82 20.59
N ASP A 73 28.75 6.94 20.81
CA ASP A 73 29.34 8.26 21.01
C ASP A 73 28.76 8.91 22.28
N LEU A 74 29.38 10.00 22.74
CA LEU A 74 28.91 10.79 23.86
C LEU A 74 27.49 11.29 23.59
N ALA A 75 26.64 11.28 24.62
CA ALA A 75 25.24 11.65 24.49
C ALA A 75 25.00 13.08 23.95
N ALA A 76 25.96 13.99 24.12
CA ALA A 76 25.94 15.35 23.60
C ALA A 76 26.08 15.42 22.07
N ASN A 77 26.76 14.44 21.46
CA ASN A 77 27.00 14.37 20.02
C ASN A 77 25.88 13.63 19.27
N VAL A 78 25.00 12.94 20.01
CA VAL A 78 23.94 12.12 19.44
C VAL A 78 22.58 12.80 19.59
N LYS A 79 21.96 13.15 18.46
CA LYS A 79 20.56 13.56 18.42
C LYS A 79 19.65 12.34 18.49
N CYS A 80 19.33 11.92 19.71
CA CYS A 80 18.42 10.80 19.91
C CYS A 80 16.97 11.15 19.60
N PRO A 81 16.26 10.29 18.84
CA PRO A 81 14.81 10.28 18.90
C PRO A 81 14.43 10.00 20.36
N ALA A 82 13.68 10.91 20.98
CA ALA A 82 13.13 10.68 22.30
C ALA A 82 12.37 9.34 22.31
N SER A 83 12.32 8.65 23.47
CA SER A 83 11.39 7.55 23.73
C SER A 83 9.97 8.07 23.48
N LYS A 84 9.53 7.93 22.24
CA LYS A 84 8.24 8.40 21.75
C LYS A 84 7.54 7.18 21.20
N SER A 85 6.21 7.23 21.27
CA SER A 85 5.35 6.27 20.61
C SER A 85 5.78 6.08 19.15
N PRO A 86 5.71 4.86 18.62
CA PRO A 86 6.10 4.60 17.24
C PRO A 86 5.29 5.50 16.30
N VAL A 87 5.92 5.94 15.21
CA VAL A 87 5.32 6.81 14.20
C VAL A 87 4.71 5.99 13.08
N ASP A 88 5.33 4.85 12.74
CA ASP A 88 4.84 3.90 11.75
C ASP A 88 5.43 2.49 11.95
N CYS A 89 5.08 1.55 11.06
CA CYS A 89 5.51 0.15 11.13
C CYS A 89 7.04 -0.04 11.09
N SER A 90 7.79 0.91 10.50
CA SER A 90 9.26 0.83 10.45
C SER A 90 9.91 0.99 11.83
N ASP A 91 9.17 1.50 12.83
CA ASP A 91 9.63 1.55 14.22
C ASP A 91 9.42 0.22 14.96
N LEU A 92 8.69 -0.76 14.41
CA LEU A 92 8.34 -1.98 15.13
C LEU A 92 9.42 -3.07 15.07
N ALA A 93 9.97 -3.38 13.90
CA ALA A 93 11.00 -4.41 13.76
C ALA A 93 12.26 -4.11 14.59
N PRO A 94 12.76 -2.85 14.63
CA PRO A 94 13.87 -2.49 15.51
C PRO A 94 13.54 -2.67 16.99
N ALA A 95 12.26 -2.56 17.41
CA ALA A 95 11.82 -2.85 18.78
C ALA A 95 11.70 -4.36 19.08
N GLY A 96 12.05 -5.23 18.15
CA GLY A 96 11.95 -6.69 18.29
C GLY A 96 10.57 -7.26 17.96
N ILE A 97 9.64 -6.43 17.47
CA ILE A 97 8.30 -6.85 17.07
C ILE A 97 8.36 -7.34 15.62
N LYS A 98 8.10 -8.63 15.41
CA LYS A 98 8.17 -9.29 14.08
C LYS A 98 6.85 -9.88 13.60
N VAL A 99 5.77 -9.65 14.34
CA VAL A 99 4.45 -10.25 14.06
C VAL A 99 3.60 -9.22 13.28
N SER A 100 2.97 -9.66 12.19
CA SER A 100 2.02 -8.81 11.48
C SER A 100 0.77 -8.57 12.33
N GLY A 101 0.21 -7.37 12.31
CA GLY A 101 -0.92 -7.05 13.17
C GLY A 101 -1.26 -5.57 13.20
N ILE A 102 -2.22 -5.23 14.06
CA ILE A 102 -2.67 -3.85 14.25
C ILE A 102 -1.86 -3.23 15.39
N TYR A 103 -1.30 -2.05 15.13
CA TYR A 103 -0.51 -1.29 16.09
C TYR A 103 -0.96 0.16 16.14
N ASN A 104 -0.70 0.82 17.27
CA ASN A 104 -1.04 2.22 17.49
C ASN A 104 0.20 3.11 17.31
N PHE A 105 0.03 4.17 16.55
CA PHE A 105 1.07 5.14 16.21
C PHE A 105 0.71 6.54 16.66
N THR A 106 1.71 7.40 16.79
CA THR A 106 1.49 8.82 17.12
C THR A 106 2.34 9.72 16.24
N VAL A 107 1.67 10.63 15.51
CA VAL A 107 2.29 11.68 14.70
C VAL A 107 1.88 13.03 15.26
N GLY A 108 2.83 13.76 15.86
CA GLY A 108 2.52 14.99 16.61
C GLY A 108 1.59 14.68 17.80
N THR A 109 0.36 15.19 17.75
CA THR A 109 -0.69 14.90 18.75
C THR A 109 -1.72 13.88 18.26
N CYS A 110 -1.65 13.45 17.00
CA CYS A 110 -2.60 12.54 16.39
C CYS A 110 -2.24 11.09 16.69
N LYS A 111 -3.19 10.32 17.22
CA LYS A 111 -3.07 8.87 17.44
C LYS A 111 -3.84 8.14 16.36
N MET A 112 -3.24 7.11 15.78
CA MET A 112 -3.83 6.33 14.69
C MET A 112 -3.52 4.85 14.87
N GLY A 113 -4.46 3.98 14.50
CA GLY A 113 -4.23 2.54 14.38
C GLY A 113 -3.94 2.18 12.92
N ALA A 114 -2.96 1.32 12.67
CA ALA A 114 -2.72 0.80 11.33
C ALA A 114 -2.29 -0.67 11.36
N TYR A 115 -2.53 -1.37 10.26
CA TYR A 115 -2.05 -2.75 10.09
C TYR A 115 -0.64 -2.75 9.51
N CYS A 116 0.27 -3.45 10.17
CA CYS A 116 1.63 -3.67 9.69
C CYS A 116 1.79 -5.08 9.14
N ASP A 117 2.26 -5.19 7.90
CA ASP A 117 2.82 -6.43 7.37
C ASP A 117 4.32 -6.47 7.73
N MET A 118 4.66 -7.44 8.57
CA MET A 118 6.00 -7.63 9.15
C MET A 118 6.64 -8.95 8.67
N LYS A 119 6.08 -9.60 7.64
CA LYS A 119 6.49 -10.95 7.21
C LYS A 119 7.94 -11.01 6.73
N GLU A 120 8.37 -9.98 6.01
CA GLU A 120 9.70 -9.93 5.41
C GLU A 120 10.55 -8.91 6.18
N PRO A 121 11.67 -9.35 6.78
CA PRO A 121 12.56 -8.43 7.46
C PRO A 121 13.07 -7.34 6.49
N GLY A 122 13.04 -6.07 6.91
CA GLY A 122 13.43 -4.93 6.07
C GLY A 122 12.29 -4.36 5.21
N HIS A 123 11.14 -5.02 5.23
CA HIS A 123 9.90 -4.67 4.53
C HIS A 123 8.75 -4.53 5.53
N GLU A 124 8.92 -3.62 6.49
CA GLU A 124 7.91 -3.30 7.52
C GLU A 124 6.87 -2.33 6.97
N TRP A 125 5.85 -2.88 6.31
CA TRP A 125 4.91 -2.10 5.54
C TRP A 125 3.65 -1.74 6.33
N LEU A 126 3.30 -0.45 6.33
CA LEU A 126 2.00 0.03 6.79
C LEU A 126 0.98 -0.11 5.67
N LEU A 127 -0.10 -0.85 5.87
CA LEU A 127 -1.15 -1.01 4.86
C LEU A 127 -2.12 0.15 4.93
N ILE A 128 -2.33 0.83 3.80
CA ILE A 128 -3.29 1.94 3.68
C ILE A 128 -4.59 1.53 2.96
N GLN A 129 -4.55 0.44 2.20
CA GLN A 129 -5.71 -0.17 1.57
C GLN A 129 -5.47 -1.67 1.42
N LYS A 130 -6.51 -2.47 1.66
CA LYS A 130 -6.54 -3.88 1.28
C LYS A 130 -7.88 -4.25 0.64
N ARG A 131 -7.83 -4.92 -0.50
CA ARG A 131 -8.96 -5.59 -1.18
C ARG A 131 -8.70 -7.08 -1.27
N GLU A 132 -9.72 -7.89 -1.07
CA GLU A 132 -9.68 -9.35 -1.17
C GLU A 132 -11.06 -9.84 -1.63
N THR A 133 -11.25 -10.00 -2.93
CA THR A 133 -12.56 -10.38 -3.49
C THR A 133 -12.88 -11.87 -3.33
N SER A 134 -11.99 -12.65 -2.69
CA SER A 134 -12.17 -14.09 -2.47
C SER A 134 -13.05 -14.43 -1.25
N ILE A 135 -13.48 -13.42 -0.48
CA ILE A 135 -14.35 -13.59 0.69
C ILE A 135 -15.83 -13.54 0.29
N GLN A 136 -16.69 -14.29 1.02
CA GLN A 136 -18.13 -14.43 0.70
C GLN A 136 -18.92 -13.12 0.68
N LYS A 137 -18.43 -12.08 1.38
CA LYS A 137 -19.04 -10.75 1.38
C LYS A 137 -17.94 -9.69 1.33
N PRO A 138 -17.53 -9.22 0.13
CA PRO A 138 -16.56 -8.15 0.02
C PRO A 138 -17.12 -6.85 0.59
N LEU A 139 -16.24 -6.03 1.16
CA LEU A 139 -16.53 -4.69 1.62
C LEU A 139 -16.90 -3.79 0.44
N ASP A 140 -17.96 -3.01 0.60
CA ASP A 140 -18.34 -2.01 -0.40
C ASP A 140 -17.37 -0.83 -0.33
N PHE A 141 -16.87 -0.42 -1.50
CA PHE A 141 -16.03 0.76 -1.66
C PHE A 141 -16.80 1.88 -2.37
N TYR A 142 -18.07 1.70 -2.72
CA TYR A 142 -18.93 2.77 -3.22
C TYR A 142 -19.46 3.63 -2.06
N GLU A 143 -18.53 4.28 -1.39
CA GLU A 143 -18.75 5.04 -0.17
C GLU A 143 -18.74 6.55 -0.40
N GLY A 144 -19.34 7.31 0.51
CA GLY A 144 -19.31 8.76 0.49
C GLY A 144 -17.94 9.34 0.84
N MET A 145 -17.68 10.60 0.46
CA MET A 145 -16.39 11.27 0.72
C MET A 145 -15.99 11.25 2.20
N ARG A 146 -16.96 11.38 3.12
CA ARG A 146 -16.71 11.30 4.56
C ARG A 146 -16.04 9.98 4.96
N SER A 147 -16.55 8.84 4.46
CA SER A 147 -15.96 7.52 4.71
C SER A 147 -14.52 7.45 4.20
N TYR A 148 -14.23 8.04 3.04
CA TYR A 148 -12.85 8.11 2.51
C TYR A 148 -11.91 8.99 3.33
N VAL A 149 -12.42 10.04 3.97
CA VAL A 149 -11.63 10.88 4.88
C VAL A 149 -11.32 10.13 6.18
N GLU A 150 -12.36 9.56 6.81
CA GLU A 150 -12.26 8.93 8.13
C GLU A 150 -11.63 7.52 8.09
N GLY A 151 -11.80 6.80 6.97
CA GLY A 151 -11.48 5.39 6.84
C GLY A 151 -12.71 4.50 7.08
N PHE A 152 -12.70 3.31 6.49
CA PHE A 152 -13.77 2.31 6.64
C PHE A 152 -13.25 0.89 6.44
N GLY A 153 -14.03 -0.10 6.87
CA GLY A 153 -13.64 -1.51 6.88
C GLY A 153 -12.90 -1.91 8.14
N GLN A 154 -12.24 -3.07 8.08
CA GLN A 154 -11.54 -3.65 9.22
C GLN A 154 -10.05 -3.87 8.91
N LEU A 155 -9.18 -3.22 9.69
CA LEU A 155 -7.74 -3.41 9.59
C LEU A 155 -7.37 -4.90 9.66
N GLY A 156 -6.54 -5.35 8.71
CA GLY A 156 -6.16 -6.76 8.54
C GLY A 156 -7.06 -7.56 7.59
N PHE A 157 -8.28 -7.10 7.32
CA PHE A 157 -9.20 -7.64 6.31
C PHE A 157 -9.28 -6.67 5.12
N GLU A 158 -10.47 -6.39 4.60
CA GLU A 158 -10.65 -5.30 3.64
C GLU A 158 -10.87 -3.98 4.36
N PHE A 159 -10.17 -2.94 3.92
CA PHE A 159 -10.29 -1.60 4.51
C PHE A 159 -9.72 -0.51 3.60
N TRP A 160 -10.14 0.71 3.91
CA TRP A 160 -9.53 1.96 3.51
C TRP A 160 -9.08 2.69 4.78
N TRP A 161 -7.79 3.04 4.87
CA TRP A 161 -7.22 3.56 6.12
C TRP A 161 -7.65 4.99 6.47
N GLY A 162 -8.15 5.75 5.50
CA GLY A 162 -8.59 7.13 5.67
C GLY A 162 -7.56 8.15 5.21
N LEU A 163 -8.02 9.16 4.45
CA LEU A 163 -7.19 10.23 3.92
C LEU A 163 -6.61 11.11 5.03
N ASP A 164 -7.33 11.34 6.13
CA ASP A 164 -6.77 12.11 7.24
C ASP A 164 -5.56 11.43 7.87
N ASN A 165 -5.62 10.10 8.04
CA ASN A 165 -4.51 9.32 8.55
C ASN A 165 -3.30 9.39 7.60
N MET A 166 -3.53 9.22 6.29
CA MET A 166 -2.48 9.34 5.26
C MET A 166 -1.84 10.72 5.24
N TYR A 167 -2.64 11.79 5.39
CA TYR A 167 -2.15 13.16 5.43
C TYR A 167 -1.30 13.41 6.68
N GLN A 168 -1.76 12.98 7.87
CA GLN A 168 -0.96 13.12 9.08
C GLN A 168 0.39 12.42 8.94
N LEU A 169 0.40 11.20 8.38
CA LEU A 169 1.59 10.37 8.27
C LEU A 169 2.60 10.94 7.26
N THR A 170 2.13 11.32 6.08
CA THR A 170 3.02 11.58 4.92
C THR A 170 3.32 13.05 4.67
N ASN A 171 2.65 13.97 5.35
CA ASN A 171 2.88 15.39 5.11
C ASN A 171 4.23 15.86 5.69
N PRO A 172 5.13 16.44 4.87
CA PRO A 172 6.46 16.88 5.31
C PRO A 172 6.46 17.92 6.44
N LYS A 173 5.37 18.70 6.58
CA LYS A 173 5.22 19.71 7.64
C LYS A 173 4.82 19.08 8.99
N LYS A 174 4.28 17.86 8.98
CA LYS A 174 3.81 17.13 10.17
C LYS A 174 4.75 16.02 10.57
N ASN A 175 5.42 15.42 9.59
CA ASN A 175 6.36 14.33 9.76
C ASN A 175 7.55 14.58 8.85
N SER A 176 8.77 14.54 9.40
CA SER A 176 10.00 14.74 8.63
C SER A 176 10.40 13.51 7.79
N ARG A 177 9.70 12.40 7.96
CA ARG A 177 9.92 11.13 7.27
C ARG A 177 9.39 11.19 5.83
N LYS A 178 10.18 10.71 4.86
CA LYS A 178 9.69 10.45 3.50
C LYS A 178 9.18 9.02 3.38
N TYR A 179 8.16 8.85 2.55
CA TYR A 179 7.49 7.57 2.37
C TYR A 179 7.58 7.08 0.93
N GLU A 180 7.67 5.77 0.78
CA GLU A 180 7.53 5.06 -0.49
C GLU A 180 6.16 4.39 -0.53
N LEU A 181 5.51 4.41 -1.69
CA LEU A 181 4.24 3.72 -1.93
C LEU A 181 4.50 2.43 -2.68
N ARG A 182 4.10 1.29 -2.14
CA ARG A 182 4.04 0.03 -2.85
C ARG A 182 2.60 -0.33 -3.18
N VAL A 183 2.38 -0.80 -4.40
CA VAL A 183 1.10 -1.34 -4.84
C VAL A 183 1.34 -2.76 -5.29
N ASP A 184 0.76 -3.74 -4.60
CA ASP A 184 0.67 -5.11 -5.07
C ASP A 184 -0.70 -5.36 -5.67
N LEU A 185 -0.72 -5.96 -6.85
CA LEU A 185 -1.91 -6.32 -7.61
C LEU A 185 -1.89 -7.82 -7.87
N LYS A 186 -3.06 -8.44 -7.81
CA LYS A 186 -3.27 -9.82 -8.26
C LYS A 186 -4.51 -9.91 -9.14
N ASP A 187 -4.41 -10.59 -10.28
CA ASP A 187 -5.54 -10.83 -11.18
C ASP A 187 -6.29 -12.15 -10.85
N PHE A 188 -7.41 -12.38 -11.52
CA PHE A 188 -8.26 -13.58 -11.35
C PHE A 188 -7.57 -14.87 -11.79
N ASN A 189 -6.57 -14.75 -12.66
CA ASN A 189 -5.77 -15.87 -13.14
C ASN A 189 -4.56 -16.15 -12.23
N GLY A 190 -4.47 -15.45 -11.09
CA GLY A 190 -3.40 -15.60 -10.13
C GLY A 190 -2.09 -14.88 -10.49
N HIS A 191 -2.03 -14.17 -11.62
CA HIS A 191 -0.87 -13.35 -11.93
C HIS A 191 -0.77 -12.22 -10.92
N SER A 192 0.44 -12.02 -10.41
CA SER A 192 0.73 -10.97 -9.44
C SER A 192 1.79 -10.02 -9.99
N GLY A 193 1.68 -8.76 -9.63
CA GLY A 193 2.65 -7.74 -9.98
C GLY A 193 2.68 -6.65 -8.93
N PHE A 194 3.81 -5.96 -8.84
CA PHE A 194 3.99 -4.91 -7.85
C PHE A 194 4.72 -3.72 -8.43
N GLY A 195 4.55 -2.56 -7.81
CA GLY A 195 5.29 -1.35 -8.13
C GLY A 195 5.56 -0.55 -6.87
N VAL A 196 6.79 -0.06 -6.73
CA VAL A 196 7.20 0.82 -5.63
C VAL A 196 7.57 2.18 -6.19
N PHE A 197 6.99 3.23 -5.63
CA PHE A 197 7.16 4.61 -6.04
C PHE A 197 7.79 5.43 -4.91
N THR A 198 8.68 6.36 -5.25
CA THR A 198 9.30 7.26 -4.27
C THR A 198 8.38 8.42 -3.88
N ASP A 199 8.76 9.17 -2.84
CA ASP A 199 8.19 10.48 -2.48
C ASP A 199 6.65 10.51 -2.38
N PHE A 200 6.06 9.47 -1.81
CA PHE A 200 4.63 9.39 -1.56
C PHE A 200 4.22 10.37 -0.46
N SER A 201 3.31 11.28 -0.81
CA SER A 201 2.60 12.10 0.17
C SER A 201 1.26 12.57 -0.36
N ILE A 202 0.37 13.00 0.55
CA ILE A 202 -0.87 13.66 0.16
C ILE A 202 -0.98 15.05 0.79
N SER A 203 -1.67 15.95 0.10
CA SER A 203 -1.97 17.30 0.60
C SER A 203 -3.13 17.31 1.61
N SER A 204 -3.42 18.49 2.13
CA SER A 204 -4.46 18.70 3.14
C SER A 204 -5.87 18.54 2.58
N ALA A 205 -6.86 18.46 3.47
CA ALA A 205 -8.29 18.49 3.10
C ALA A 205 -8.65 19.74 2.28
N SER A 206 -8.13 20.91 2.65
CA SER A 206 -8.35 22.17 1.93
C SER A 206 -7.75 22.18 0.52
N ASP A 207 -6.73 21.36 0.28
CA ASP A 207 -6.12 21.18 -1.04
C ASP A 207 -6.73 20.00 -1.81
N GLY A 208 -7.74 19.32 -1.24
CA GLY A 208 -8.43 18.19 -1.85
C GLY A 208 -7.67 16.87 -1.80
N TYR A 209 -6.76 16.68 -0.85
CA TYR A 209 -5.95 15.47 -0.69
C TYR A 209 -5.20 15.02 -1.96
N LYS A 210 -4.74 15.98 -2.76
CA LYS A 210 -3.88 15.74 -3.94
C LYS A 210 -2.73 14.78 -3.60
N LEU A 211 -2.59 13.75 -4.43
CA LEU A 211 -1.51 12.78 -4.38
C LEU A 211 -0.23 13.36 -5.00
N TYR A 212 0.88 13.25 -4.27
CA TYR A 212 2.22 13.43 -4.78
C TYR A 212 2.92 12.07 -4.78
N LEU A 213 3.52 11.76 -5.92
CA LEU A 213 4.21 10.50 -6.15
C LEU A 213 5.44 10.77 -7.01
N GLY A 214 6.58 10.26 -6.58
CA GLY A 214 7.83 10.29 -7.33
C GLY A 214 7.89 9.20 -8.40
N SER A 215 9.10 8.93 -8.88
CA SER A 215 9.33 7.93 -9.93
C SER A 215 9.09 6.49 -9.44
N LEU A 216 8.77 5.60 -10.37
CA LEU A 216 8.81 4.16 -10.12
C LEU A 216 10.25 3.74 -9.80
N LYS A 217 10.47 3.29 -8.57
CA LYS A 217 11.77 2.81 -8.06
C LYS A 217 12.03 1.37 -8.47
N GLU A 218 11.03 0.51 -8.34
CA GLU A 218 11.12 -0.92 -8.63
C GLU A 218 9.74 -1.53 -8.92
N GLY A 219 9.75 -2.72 -9.53
CA GLY A 219 8.55 -3.51 -9.77
C GLY A 219 8.19 -3.67 -11.25
N ASN A 220 7.25 -4.57 -11.49
CA ASN A 220 6.77 -4.97 -12.82
C ASN A 220 5.32 -4.53 -13.09
N VAL A 221 4.75 -3.66 -12.24
CA VAL A 221 3.36 -3.20 -12.33
C VAL A 221 3.00 -2.66 -13.72
N GLY A 222 3.92 -1.97 -14.40
CA GLY A 222 3.68 -1.47 -15.77
C GLY A 222 3.44 -2.59 -16.79
N LYS A 223 4.18 -3.71 -16.68
CA LYS A 223 3.96 -4.90 -17.53
C LYS A 223 2.64 -5.59 -17.19
N MET A 224 2.23 -5.55 -15.93
CA MET A 224 0.96 -6.12 -15.48
C MET A 224 -0.24 -5.29 -15.93
N LEU A 225 -0.20 -3.97 -15.74
CA LEU A 225 -1.23 -3.04 -16.21
C LEU A 225 -1.42 -3.15 -17.72
N GLY A 226 -0.34 -3.28 -18.49
CA GLY A 226 -0.41 -3.57 -19.93
C GLY A 226 -1.16 -4.87 -20.25
N ARG A 227 -0.97 -5.94 -19.45
CA ARG A 227 -1.72 -7.21 -19.60
C ARG A 227 -3.19 -7.09 -19.19
N LEU A 228 -3.47 -6.35 -18.11
CA LEU A 228 -4.83 -6.11 -17.66
C LEU A 228 -5.60 -5.32 -18.72
N MET A 229 -4.99 -4.27 -19.29
CA MET A 229 -5.56 -3.51 -20.40
C MET A 229 -5.74 -4.37 -21.67
N ASP A 230 -4.80 -5.27 -22.00
CA ASP A 230 -4.96 -6.22 -23.12
C ASP A 230 -6.12 -7.20 -22.90
N GLN A 231 -6.28 -7.73 -21.68
CA GLN A 231 -7.42 -8.59 -21.33
C GLN A 231 -8.76 -7.84 -21.39
N PHE A 232 -8.81 -6.59 -20.91
CA PHE A 232 -9.99 -5.74 -21.03
C PHE A 232 -10.35 -5.46 -22.49
N LEU A 233 -9.36 -5.17 -23.35
CA LEU A 233 -9.59 -4.98 -24.78
C LEU A 233 -10.13 -6.24 -25.45
N ARG A 234 -9.62 -7.42 -25.08
CA ARG A 234 -10.14 -8.71 -25.59
C ARG A 234 -11.58 -8.97 -25.15
N LEU A 235 -11.93 -8.69 -23.90
CA LEU A 235 -13.30 -8.84 -23.39
C LEU A 235 -14.26 -7.83 -24.04
N ILE A 236 -13.83 -6.58 -24.21
CA ILE A 236 -14.61 -5.55 -24.92
C ILE A 236 -14.81 -5.96 -26.38
N LEU A 237 -13.77 -6.47 -27.07
CA LEU A 237 -13.89 -7.00 -28.43
C LEU A 237 -14.88 -8.16 -28.51
N ILE A 238 -14.83 -9.12 -27.56
CA ILE A 238 -15.78 -10.24 -27.51
C ILE A 238 -17.21 -9.75 -27.28
N ILE A 239 -17.43 -8.78 -26.36
CA ILE A 239 -18.75 -8.20 -26.10
C ILE A 239 -19.25 -7.46 -27.35
N ILE A 240 -18.41 -6.68 -28.03
CA ILE A 240 -18.75 -5.99 -29.28
C ILE A 240 -19.12 -7.00 -30.37
N ILE A 241 -18.35 -8.07 -30.55
CA ILE A 241 -18.62 -9.14 -31.53
C ILE A 241 -19.95 -9.84 -31.23
N ILE A 242 -20.21 -10.22 -29.97
CA ILE A 242 -21.49 -10.83 -29.56
C ILE A 242 -22.66 -9.88 -29.82
N THR A 243 -22.49 -8.59 -29.53
CA THR A 243 -23.53 -7.57 -29.76
C THR A 243 -23.82 -7.41 -31.26
N ILE A 244 -22.78 -7.39 -32.10
CA ILE A 244 -22.91 -7.33 -33.56
C ILE A 244 -23.60 -8.59 -34.10
N ILE A 245 -23.24 -9.79 -33.63
CA ILE A 245 -23.86 -11.06 -34.04
C ILE A 245 -25.36 -11.05 -33.70
N ILE A 246 -25.74 -10.60 -32.50
CA ILE A 246 -27.13 -10.49 -32.08
C ILE A 246 -27.90 -9.52 -33.00
N ILE A 247 -27.31 -8.38 -33.36
CA ILE A 247 -27.91 -7.41 -34.28
C ILE A 247 -28.12 -8.03 -35.67
N ILE A 248 -27.13 -8.75 -36.21
CA ILE A 248 -27.23 -9.42 -37.53
C ILE A 248 -28.32 -10.49 -37.53
N ILE A 249 -28.43 -11.30 -36.47
CA ILE A 249 -29.49 -12.31 -36.33
C ILE A 249 -30.85 -11.62 -36.31
N LYS A 250 -31.00 -10.54 -35.55
CA LYS A 250 -32.26 -9.80 -35.43
C LYS A 250 -32.67 -9.17 -36.78
N ILE A 251 -31.73 -8.62 -37.54
CA ILE A 251 -31.97 -8.11 -38.90
C ILE A 251 -32.39 -9.25 -39.83
N THR A 252 -31.69 -10.39 -39.80
CA THR A 252 -32.00 -11.55 -40.64
C THR A 252 -33.42 -12.08 -40.37
N VAL A 253 -33.80 -12.19 -39.10
CA VAL A 253 -35.15 -12.62 -38.69
C VAL A 253 -36.21 -11.62 -39.16
N ILE A 254 -35.98 -10.31 -38.99
CA ILE A 254 -36.90 -9.28 -39.48
C ILE A 254 -37.07 -9.36 -41.00
N THR A 255 -35.97 -9.51 -41.75
CA THR A 255 -36.05 -9.64 -43.21
C THR A 255 -36.71 -10.95 -43.66
N ALA A 256 -36.59 -12.02 -42.89
CA ALA A 256 -37.26 -13.30 -43.14
C ALA A 256 -38.77 -13.25 -42.84
N ASP A 257 -39.19 -12.48 -41.83
CA ASP A 257 -40.60 -12.24 -41.54
C ASP A 257 -41.25 -11.31 -42.59
N ILE A 258 -40.49 -10.34 -43.10
CA ILE A 258 -40.92 -9.46 -44.20
C ILE A 258 -41.04 -10.26 -45.50
N SER A 259 -40.10 -11.16 -45.82
CA SER A 259 -40.17 -11.99 -47.03
C SER A 259 -41.26 -13.07 -46.98
N LYS A 260 -41.72 -13.44 -45.78
CA LYS A 260 -42.85 -14.37 -45.56
C LYS A 260 -44.21 -13.68 -45.42
N GLY A 261 -44.29 -12.35 -45.55
CA GLY A 261 -45.56 -11.61 -45.69
C GLY A 261 -46.44 -11.52 -44.44
N ASN A 262 -45.90 -11.71 -43.23
CA ASN A 262 -46.71 -11.76 -42.01
C ASN A 262 -46.73 -10.41 -41.26
N ILE A 263 -47.45 -9.43 -41.81
CA ILE A 263 -47.53 -8.03 -41.27
C ILE A 263 -48.52 -7.91 -40.07
N GLY A 264 -49.06 -9.02 -39.55
CA GLY A 264 -50.26 -9.00 -38.69
C GLY A 264 -50.11 -9.07 -37.17
N LYS A 265 -48.91 -9.16 -36.57
CA LYS A 265 -48.76 -9.28 -35.10
C LYS A 265 -47.54 -8.56 -34.54
N ILE A 266 -47.49 -7.24 -34.64
CA ILE A 266 -46.56 -6.42 -33.85
C ILE A 266 -47.29 -5.22 -33.25
N THR A 267 -48.27 -5.48 -32.37
CA THR A 267 -48.66 -4.55 -31.29
C THR A 267 -49.22 -5.36 -30.12
N LYS A 268 -48.35 -5.74 -29.19
CA LYS A 268 -48.56 -5.94 -27.72
C LYS A 268 -47.54 -6.94 -27.17
N GLY A 269 -46.77 -6.48 -26.19
CA GLY A 269 -45.75 -7.24 -25.46
C GLY A 269 -44.52 -6.40 -25.22
#